data_AF-A0AAQ4F1S5-F1
#
_entry.id   AF-A0AAQ4F1S5-F1
#
_cell.length_a   1.000
_cell.length_b   1.000
_cell.length_c   1.000
_cell.angle_alpha   90.00
_cell.angle_beta   90.00
_cell.angle_gamma   90.00
#
_symmetry.space_group_name_H-M   'P 1'
#
loop_
_entity.id
_entity.type
_entity.pdbx_description
1 polymer ?
#
loop_
_entity_poly.entity_id
_entity_poly.type
_entity_poly.pdbx_seq_one_letter_code
_entity_poly.pdbx_strand_id
1 'polypeptide(L)'
;MDHITKINDGLYMTTTKAPVNIAVVKYWGKTNEDLIIPANDSLSLTLSTEHLCATTTVAVGKKFREDRIWLNGKEESMRSARLQNCLHENSE
;
A
#
# COMPACT_ATOMS: atom_id res chain seq x y z
N MET A 1 16.20 -2.94 5.41
CA MET A 1 16.06 -4.39 5.12
C MET A 1 14.92 -4.85 6.00
N ASP A 2 13.73 -4.99 5.43
CA ASP A 2 12.51 -5.15 6.21
C ASP A 2 12.49 -6.54 6.86
N HIS A 3 12.58 -6.56 8.19
CA HIS A 3 12.65 -7.79 8.96
C HIS A 3 11.24 -8.40 9.07
N ILE A 4 11.00 -9.50 8.36
CA ILE A 4 9.82 -10.33 8.60
C ILE A 4 10.00 -10.97 9.98
N THR A 5 9.09 -10.65 10.90
CA THR A 5 9.11 -11.15 12.27
C THR A 5 8.12 -12.30 12.39
N LYS A 6 8.60 -13.50 12.75
CA LYS A 6 7.74 -14.62 13.16
C LYS A 6 7.27 -14.34 14.59
N ILE A 7 5.96 -14.15 14.77
CA ILE A 7 5.39 -13.82 16.09
C ILE A 7 5.04 -15.08 16.87
N ASN A 8 4.49 -16.10 16.20
CA ASN A 8 4.23 -17.44 16.75
C ASN A 8 4.03 -18.46 15.61
N ASP A 9 3.61 -19.69 15.92
CA ASP A 9 3.43 -20.74 14.92
C ASP A 9 2.36 -20.41 13.89
N GLY A 10 2.84 -19.98 12.73
CA GLY A 10 2.03 -19.65 11.57
C GLY A 10 1.51 -18.22 11.53
N LEU A 11 2.11 -17.28 12.29
CA LEU A 11 1.88 -15.83 12.16
C LEU A 11 3.18 -15.10 11.85
N TYR A 12 3.19 -14.38 10.73
CA TYR A 12 4.29 -13.57 10.25
C TYR A 12 3.83 -12.13 10.11
N MET A 13 4.68 -11.19 10.51
CA MET A 13 4.40 -9.77 10.40
C MET A 13 5.60 -9.00 9.87
N THR A 14 5.34 -7.95 9.11
CA THR A 14 6.36 -6.97 8.73
C THR A 14 5.77 -5.57 8.79
N THR A 15 6.59 -4.60 9.14
CA THR A 15 6.20 -3.20 9.25
C THR A 15 7.17 -2.36 8.44
N THR A 16 6.64 -1.50 7.59
CA THR A 16 7.44 -0.61 6.75
C THR A 16 6.90 0.81 6.80
N LYS A 17 7.75 1.77 6.42
CA LYS A 17 7.40 3.20 6.30
C LYS A 17 7.54 3.64 4.85
N ALA A 18 6.46 4.15 4.27
CA ALA A 18 6.46 4.73 2.93
C ALA A 18 6.48 6.27 3.00
N PRO A 19 7.38 6.96 2.27
CA PRO A 19 7.43 8.41 2.24
C PRO A 19 6.29 9.02 1.42
N VAL A 20 5.95 10.27 1.72
CA VAL A 20 5.10 11.10 0.84
C VAL A 20 5.97 11.71 -0.28
N ASN A 21 5.36 12.00 -1.42
CA ASN A 21 6.02 12.73 -2.51
C ASN A 21 5.25 14.03 -2.85
N ILE A 22 5.95 15.01 -3.44
CA ILE A 22 5.37 16.25 -3.98
C ILE A 22 5.74 16.38 -5.46
N ALA A 23 4.71 16.40 -6.32
CA ALA A 23 4.89 16.53 -7.76
C ALA A 23 5.40 17.92 -8.16
N VAL A 24 6.52 17.97 -8.88
CA VAL A 24 7.07 19.17 -9.55
C VAL A 24 6.60 19.25 -11.01
N VAL A 25 6.37 18.10 -11.65
CA VAL A 25 5.57 17.97 -12.88
C VAL A 25 4.32 17.16 -12.54
N LYS A 26 3.14 17.71 -12.80
CA LYS A 26 1.88 17.21 -12.25
C LYS A 26 1.34 15.99 -12.99
N TYR A 27 0.94 14.97 -12.25
CA TYR A 27 0.01 13.96 -12.73
C TYR A 27 -1.40 14.57 -12.74
N TRP A 28 -1.99 14.80 -13.92
CA TRP A 28 -3.34 15.37 -14.02
C TRP A 28 -4.07 14.89 -15.27
N GLY A 29 -5.13 14.09 -15.04
CA GLY A 29 -5.88 13.42 -16.11
C GLY A 29 -5.43 11.99 -16.35
N LYS A 30 -6.37 11.15 -16.81
CA LYS A 30 -6.16 9.74 -17.11
C LYS A 30 -6.62 9.46 -18.53
N THR A 31 -5.83 8.68 -19.27
CA THR A 31 -6.22 8.15 -20.58
C THR A 31 -6.98 6.83 -20.45
N ASN A 32 -6.73 6.09 -19.37
CA ASN A 32 -7.49 4.90 -18.98
C ASN A 32 -7.72 4.90 -17.46
N GLU A 33 -8.98 4.91 -17.03
CA GLU A 33 -9.33 4.98 -15.61
C GLU A 33 -9.16 3.66 -14.87
N ASP A 34 -9.46 2.53 -15.53
CA ASP A 34 -9.43 1.19 -14.95
C ASP A 34 -7.99 0.76 -14.65
N LEU A 35 -7.07 1.02 -15.58
CA LEU A 35 -5.65 0.75 -15.44
C LEU A 35 -4.87 1.92 -14.80
N ILE A 36 -5.53 3.05 -14.54
CA ILE A 36 -4.93 4.27 -13.95
C ILE A 36 -3.76 4.82 -14.81
N ILE A 37 -3.87 4.72 -16.15
CA ILE A 37 -2.82 5.20 -17.06
C ILE A 37 -2.90 6.74 -17.17
N PRO A 38 -1.79 7.47 -16.91
CA PRO A 38 -1.76 8.93 -17.00
C PRO A 38 -1.99 9.46 -18.42
N ALA A 39 -2.44 10.71 -18.51
CA ALA A 39 -2.41 11.48 -19.75
C ALA A 39 -1.02 12.06 -20.08
N ASN A 40 -0.15 12.21 -19.07
CA ASN A 40 1.19 12.75 -19.21
C ASN A 40 2.11 12.20 -18.12
N ASP A 41 3.41 12.18 -18.42
CA ASP A 41 4.43 11.87 -17.41
C ASP A 41 4.40 12.86 -16.25
N SER A 42 4.85 12.41 -15.08
CA SER A 42 4.95 13.23 -13.89
C SER A 42 6.31 13.03 -13.23
N LEU A 43 6.73 14.02 -12.44
CA LEU A 43 7.99 14.00 -11.72
C LEU A 43 7.73 14.55 -10.32
N SER A 44 8.21 13.86 -9.29
CA SER A 44 8.00 14.22 -7.89
C SER A 44 9.27 14.12 -7.07
N LEU A 45 9.34 14.93 -6.02
CA LEU A 45 10.37 14.83 -4.98
C LEU A 45 9.83 14.00 -3.81
N THR A 46 10.62 13.03 -3.36
CA THR A 46 10.31 12.22 -2.17
C THR A 46 10.71 12.98 -0.91
N LEU A 47 9.81 13.06 0.06
CA LEU A 47 10.07 13.70 1.36
C LEU A 47 10.68 12.70 2.35
N SER A 48 11.45 13.21 3.32
CA SER A 48 11.99 12.39 4.41
C SER A 48 10.88 11.75 5.25
N THR A 49 11.04 10.47 5.56
CA THR A 49 10.10 9.72 6.42
C THR A 49 10.15 10.13 7.89
N GLU A 50 11.08 11.00 8.29
CA GLU A 50 11.18 11.51 9.66
C GLU A 50 9.98 12.40 10.05
N HIS A 51 9.36 13.06 9.07
CA HIS A 51 8.26 13.99 9.32
C HIS A 51 6.93 13.51 8.75
N LEU A 52 6.92 13.07 7.48
CA LEU A 52 5.70 12.69 6.77
C LEU A 52 5.87 11.33 6.11
N CYS A 53 5.22 10.33 6.68
CA CYS A 53 5.17 8.98 6.14
C CYS A 53 3.86 8.28 6.50
N ALA A 54 3.56 7.22 5.75
CA ALA A 54 2.60 6.21 6.16
C ALA A 54 3.36 5.02 6.76
N THR A 55 2.97 4.57 7.96
CA THR A 55 3.49 3.33 8.55
C THR A 55 2.44 2.24 8.35
N THR A 56 2.83 1.13 7.73
CA THR A 56 1.94 0.02 7.43
C THR A 56 2.53 -1.26 7.99
N THR A 57 1.70 -2.02 8.70
CA THR A 57 2.02 -3.35 9.18
C THR A 57 1.16 -4.36 8.46
N VAL A 58 1.79 -5.36 7.85
CA VAL A 58 1.11 -6.49 7.21
C VAL A 58 1.30 -7.72 8.09
N ALA A 59 0.23 -8.48 8.29
CA ALA A 59 0.24 -9.73 9.02
C ALA A 59 -0.37 -10.84 8.16
N VAL A 60 0.30 -11.99 8.11
CA VAL A 60 -0.23 -13.19 7.44
C VAL A 60 -0.17 -14.36 8.42
N GLY A 61 -1.25 -15.14 8.46
CA GLY A 61 -1.25 -16.33 9.30
C GLY A 61 -2.42 -17.28 9.09
N LYS A 62 -2.20 -18.55 9.45
CA LYS A 62 -3.11 -19.67 9.14
C LYS A 62 -4.52 -19.54 9.76
N LYS A 63 -4.68 -18.71 10.79
CA LYS A 63 -5.96 -18.51 11.48
C LYS A 63 -6.80 -17.39 10.89
N PHE A 64 -6.24 -16.56 10.02
CA PHE A 64 -6.99 -15.52 9.33
C PHE A 64 -7.89 -16.16 8.27
N ARG A 65 -9.17 -15.78 8.27
CA ARG A 65 -10.20 -16.36 7.38
C ARG A 65 -10.53 -15.46 6.20
N GLU A 66 -10.15 -14.20 6.28
CA GLU A 66 -10.46 -13.15 5.33
C GLU A 66 -9.39 -12.05 5.41
N ASP A 67 -9.20 -11.33 4.32
CA ASP A 67 -8.37 -10.14 4.30
C ASP A 67 -9.11 -8.98 4.97
N ARG A 68 -8.41 -8.23 5.81
CA ARG A 68 -8.95 -7.08 6.55
C ARG A 68 -7.91 -5.97 6.58
N ILE A 69 -8.38 -4.72 6.58
CA ILE A 69 -7.52 -3.55 6.64
C ILE A 69 -8.07 -2.55 7.66
N TRP A 70 -7.14 -1.93 8.38
CA TRP A 70 -7.43 -0.82 9.28
C TRP A 70 -6.63 0.40 8.85
N LEU A 71 -7.31 1.54 8.77
CA LEU A 71 -6.70 2.83 8.52
C LEU A 71 -6.99 3.74 9.71
N ASN A 72 -5.94 4.24 10.34
CA ASN A 72 -6.03 5.10 11.53
C ASN A 72 -6.92 4.51 12.65
N GLY A 73 -6.79 3.19 12.87
CA GLY A 73 -7.53 2.46 13.91
C GLY A 73 -8.97 2.07 13.55
N LYS A 74 -9.47 2.51 12.40
CA LYS A 74 -10.81 2.16 11.91
C LYS A 74 -10.74 1.08 10.84
N GLU A 75 -11.58 0.05 10.95
CA GLU A 75 -11.70 -0.97 9.92
C GLU A 75 -12.34 -0.40 8.65
N GLU A 76 -11.73 -0.70 7.51
CA GLU A 76 -12.19 -0.25 6.20
C GLU A 76 -12.49 -1.46 5.30
N SER A 77 -13.33 -1.25 4.28
CA SER A 77 -13.77 -2.34 3.39
C SER A 77 -12.64 -2.78 2.45
N MET A 78 -12.36 -4.09 2.43
CA MET A 78 -11.46 -4.71 1.46
C MET A 78 -12.05 -4.84 0.04
N ARG A 79 -13.32 -4.48 -0.17
CA ARG A 79 -14.01 -4.64 -1.47
C ARG A 79 -13.66 -3.57 -2.50
N SER A 80 -12.82 -2.60 -2.16
CA SER A 80 -12.36 -1.59 -3.11
C SER A 80 -11.60 -2.25 -4.27
N ALA A 81 -12.00 -1.95 -5.52
CA ALA A 81 -11.31 -2.45 -6.71
C ALA A 81 -9.80 -2.12 -6.68
N ARG A 82 -9.41 -0.96 -6.14
CA ARG A 82 -8.00 -0.58 -6.01
C ARG A 82 -7.23 -1.51 -5.07
N LEU A 83 -7.80 -1.83 -3.90
CA LEU A 83 -7.14 -2.71 -2.92
C LEU A 83 -7.06 -4.14 -3.44
N GLN A 84 -8.12 -4.61 -4.10
CA GLN A 84 -8.12 -5.94 -4.73
C GLN A 84 -7.07 -6.01 -5.84
N ASN A 85 -7.04 -5.04 -6.76
CA ASN A 85 -6.04 -5.02 -7.82
C ASN A 85 -4.61 -5.04 -7.26
N CYS A 86 -4.30 -4.25 -6.23
CA CYS A 86 -2.97 -4.25 -5.59
C CYS A 86 -2.59 -5.59 -4.94
N LEU A 87 -3.54 -6.33 -4.35
CA LEU A 87 -3.25 -7.63 -3.74
C LEU A 87 -3.09 -8.74 -4.78
N HIS A 88 -3.87 -8.69 -5.86
CA HIS A 88 -3.84 -9.71 -6.92
C HIS A 88 -2.75 -9.47 -7.97
N GLU A 89 -2.07 -8.32 -7.96
CA GLU A 89 -1.01 -7.93 -8.91
C GLU A 89 0.16 -8.94 -8.98
N ASN A 90 0.29 -9.84 -8.00
CA ASN A 90 1.32 -10.88 -7.94
C ASN A 90 0.86 -12.27 -8.45
N SER A 91 -0.15 -12.33 -9.33
CA SER A 91 -0.69 -13.61 -9.85
C SER A 91 -0.13 -14.00 -11.24
N GLU A 92 0.91 -13.32 -11.74
CA GLU A 92 1.67 -13.74 -12.93
C GLU A 92 2.98 -14.44 -12.57
#